data_AF-A0A4Q1VNI7-F1
#
_entry.id   AF-A0A4Q1VNI7-F1
#
_cell.length_a   1.000
_cell.length_b   1.000
_cell.length_c   1.000
_cell.angle_alpha   90.00
_cell.angle_beta   90.00
_cell.angle_gamma   90.00
#
_symmetry.space_group_name_H-M   'P 1'
#
loop_
_entity.id
_entity.type
_entity.pdbx_description
1 polymer ?
#
loop_
_entity_poly.entity_id
_entity_poly.type
_entity_poly.pdbx_seq_one_letter_code
_entity_poly.pdbx_strand_id
1 'polypeptide(L)' 'MPAMLHPDDFDAWLDGSAGKEILMKAPPELQEWIVNRRMNKTGVGDDDPATAAPVEPEPPPPPPDTPKQGSLF' A
#
# COMPACT_ATOMS: atom_id res chain seq x y z
N MET A 1 -3.64 -0.69 -9.36
CA MET A 1 -2.26 -0.20 -9.52
C MET A 1 -2.28 0.99 -10.47
N PRO A 2 -1.54 2.07 -10.19
CA PRO A 2 -1.37 3.17 -11.13
C PRO A 2 -0.64 2.73 -12.40
N ALA A 3 -0.83 3.44 -13.51
CA ALA A 3 0.01 3.28 -14.69
C ALA A 3 1.38 3.90 -14.42
N MET A 4 2.45 3.15 -14.65
CA MET A 4 3.82 3.59 -14.42
C MET A 4 4.47 3.99 -15.74
N LEU A 5 5.00 5.21 -15.81
CA LEU A 5 5.77 5.65 -16.96
C LEU A 5 7.22 5.17 -16.84
N HIS A 6 7.83 4.77 -17.97
CA HIS A 6 9.27 4.59 -18.02
C HIS A 6 9.96 5.96 -17.95
N PRO A 7 11.12 6.11 -17.27
CA PRO A 7 11.82 7.39 -17.19
C PRO A 7 12.09 8.06 -18.54
N ASP A 8 12.40 7.26 -19.56
CA ASP A 8 12.65 7.76 -20.93
C ASP A 8 11.41 8.38 -21.60
N ASP A 9 10.21 8.08 -21.11
CA ASP A 9 8.97 8.61 -21.67
C ASP A 9 8.45 9.86 -20.92
N PHE A 10 9.11 10.29 -19.84
CA PHE A 10 8.62 11.41 -18.99
C PHE A 10 8.41 12.69 -19.78
N ASP A 11 9.38 13.09 -20.60
CA ASP A 11 9.31 14.33 -21.37
C ASP A 11 8.16 14.27 -22.40
N ALA A 12 8.05 13.16 -23.13
CA ALA A 12 7.01 12.96 -24.14
C ALA A 12 5.59 12.92 -23.54
N TRP A 13 5.45 12.44 -22.30
CA TRP A 13 4.18 12.53 -21.58
C TRP A 13 3.86 13.97 -21.14
N LEU A 14 4.85 14.70 -20.63
CA LEU A 14 4.68 16.06 -20.14
C LEU A 14 4.45 17.09 -21.27
N ASP A 15 5.06 16.90 -22.43
CA ASP A 15 4.88 17.76 -23.60
C ASP A 15 3.64 17.41 -24.45
N GLY A 16 2.99 16.28 -24.13
CA GLY A 16 1.77 15.80 -24.78
C GLY A 16 1.98 15.13 -26.14
N SER A 17 3.22 14.86 -26.54
CA SER A 17 3.55 14.14 -27.78
C SER A 17 3.32 12.63 -27.66
N ALA A 18 3.31 12.08 -26.44
CA ALA A 18 3.10 10.66 -26.21
C ALA A 18 1.64 10.22 -26.35
N GLY A 19 1.44 9.07 -27.00
CA GLY A 19 0.16 8.37 -27.01
C GLY A 19 -0.01 7.42 -25.81
N LYS A 20 -1.23 6.93 -25.58
CA LYS A 20 -1.57 5.99 -24.49
C LYS A 20 -0.71 4.71 -24.42
N GLU A 21 -0.04 4.35 -25.52
CA GLU A 21 0.77 3.13 -25.61
C GLU A 21 1.94 3.11 -24.62
N ILE A 22 2.45 4.28 -24.20
CA ILE A 22 3.51 4.35 -23.19
C ILE A 22 3.03 3.88 -21.80
N LEU A 23 1.71 3.92 -21.54
CA LEU A 23 1.09 3.47 -20.29
C LEU A 23 0.81 1.96 -20.27
N MET A 24 0.89 1.29 -21.43
CA MET A 24 0.59 -0.13 -21.57
C MET A 24 1.82 -1.01 -21.32
N LYS A 25 2.99 -0.39 -21.11
CA LYS A 25 4.22 -1.10 -20.75
C LYS A 25 4.04 -1.77 -19.39
N ALA A 26 4.61 -2.97 -19.23
CA ALA A 26 4.60 -3.66 -17.95
C ALA A 26 5.30 -2.77 -16.90
N PRO A 27 4.71 -2.59 -15.70
CA PRO A 27 5.36 -1.86 -14.63
C PRO A 27 6.73 -2.48 -14.31
N PRO A 28 7.72 -1.67 -13.89
CA PRO A 28 8.96 -2.22 -13.35
C PRO A 28 8.69 -3.10 -12.12
N GLU A 29 9.67 -3.90 -11.71
CA GLU A 29 9.56 -4.75 -10.52
C GLU A 29 9.39 -3.88 -9.26
N LEU A 30 8.14 -3.72 -8.82
CA LEU A 30 7.78 -3.02 -7.59
C LEU A 30 7.81 -3.98 -6.41
N GLN A 31 8.23 -3.47 -5.26
CA GLN A 31 8.16 -4.17 -3.98
C GLN A 31 7.11 -3.51 -3.10
N GLU A 32 6.35 -4.33 -2.38
CA GLU A 32 5.28 -3.90 -1.48
C GLU A 32 5.52 -4.50 -0.09
N TRP A 33 5.18 -3.76 0.95
CA TRP A 33 5.23 -4.22 2.34
C TRP A 33 4.13 -3.57 3.17
N ILE A 34 3.79 -4.20 4.30
CA ILE A 34 2.80 -3.66 5.25
C ILE A 34 3.42 -2.50 6.02
N VAL A 35 2.67 -1.41 6.16
CA VAL A 35 3.07 -0.21 6.92
C VAL A 35 2.14 0.02 8.11
N ASN A 36 2.54 0.93 9.00
CA ASN A 36 1.74 1.27 10.17
C ASN A 36 0.41 1.94 9.79
N ARG A 37 -0.70 1.57 10.46
CA ARG A 37 -2.04 2.13 10.23
C ARG A 37 -2.14 3.65 10.43
N ARG A 38 -1.18 4.27 11.13
CA ARG A 38 -1.10 5.74 11.25
C ARG A 38 -1.11 6.44 9.88
N MET A 39 -0.60 5.79 8.83
CA MET A 39 -0.61 6.27 7.44
C MET A 39 -2.01 6.64 6.92
N ASN A 40 -3.08 6.07 7.51
CA ASN A 40 -4.45 6.37 7.10
C ASN A 40 -4.96 7.75 7.58
N LYS A 41 -4.24 8.42 8.48
CA LYS A 41 -4.63 9.73 9.03
C LYS A 41 -3.78 10.81 8.39
N THR A 42 -4.41 11.64 7.57
CA THR A 42 -3.75 12.80 6.94
C THR A 42 -3.44 13.91 7.96
N GLY A 43 -2.36 14.64 7.74
CA GLY A 43 -1.95 15.79 8.55
C GLY A 43 -1.25 15.44 9.87
N VAL A 44 -0.94 14.17 10.13
CA VAL A 44 -0.21 13.73 11.33
C VAL A 44 0.89 12.76 10.94
N GLY A 45 2.15 13.22 10.99
CA GLY A 45 3.30 12.39 10.63
C GLY A 45 3.49 12.20 9.12
N ASP A 46 2.86 13.04 8.31
CA ASP A 46 3.03 13.05 6.84
C ASP A 46 4.51 13.35 6.47
N ASP A 47 5.18 14.19 7.25
CA ASP A 47 6.61 14.51 7.10
C ASP A 47 7.53 13.49 7.80
N ASP A 48 6.99 12.50 8.52
CA ASP A 48 7.78 11.48 9.21
C ASP A 48 8.14 10.33 8.24
N PRO A 49 9.43 10.13 7.89
CA PRO A 49 9.83 9.07 6.97
C PRO A 49 9.51 7.66 7.48
N ALA A 50 9.34 7.46 8.79
CA ALA A 50 8.93 6.17 9.34
C ALA A 50 7.48 5.79 8.96
N THR A 51 6.72 6.69 8.33
CA THR A 51 5.32 6.46 7.96
C THR A 51 5.18 5.45 6.82
N ALA A 52 6.16 5.40 5.91
CA ALA A 52 6.24 4.39 4.84
C ALA A 52 7.14 3.19 5.20
N ALA A 53 7.69 3.14 6.42
CA ALA A 53 8.57 2.06 6.84
C ALA A 53 7.79 0.74 7.03
N PRO A 54 8.41 -0.42 6.74
CA PRO A 54 7.81 -1.71 7.04
C PRO A 54 7.49 -1.86 8.52
N VAL A 55 6.37 -2.50 8.83
CA VAL A 55 6.05 -2.93 10.19
C VAL A 55 6.06 -4.44 10.31
N GLU A 56 6.45 -4.93 11.49
CA GLU A 56 6.25 -6.32 11.85
C GLU A 56 4.75 -6.61 11.93
N PRO A 57 4.24 -7.68 11.30
CA PRO A 57 2.81 -7.97 11.33
C PRO A 57 2.36 -8.25 12.76
N GLU A 58 1.37 -7.51 13.23
CA GLU A 58 0.74 -7.76 14.53
C GLU A 58 0.18 -9.20 14.53
N PRO A 59 0.44 -10.01 15.57
CA PRO A 59 -0.13 -11.34 15.66
C PRO A 59 -1.67 -11.23 15.62
N PRO A 60 -2.37 -12.18 14.96
CA PRO A 60 -3.81 -12.15 14.92
C PRO A 60 -4.38 -12.12 16.35
N PRO A 61 -5.46 -11.36 16.59
CA PRO A 61 -6.07 -11.33 17.91
C PRO A 61 -6.43 -12.76 18.33
N PRO A 62 -6.31 -13.09 19.63
CA PRO A 62 -6.73 -14.39 20.12
C PRO A 62 -8.20 -14.62 19.72
N PRO A 63 -8.56 -15.87 19.36
CA PRO A 63 -9.95 -16.18 19.03
C PRO A 63 -10.84 -15.73 20.20
N PRO A 64 -12.02 -15.14 19.92
CA PRO A 64 -12.94 -14.76 20.98
C PRO A 64 -13.25 -15.98 21.85
N ASP A 65 -13.20 -15.82 23.17
CA ASP A 65 -13.60 -16.87 24.11
C ASP A 65 -15.00 -17.35 23.72
N THR A 66 -15.09 -18.59 23.23
CA THR A 66 -16.39 -19.24 23.03
C THR A 66 -17.05 -19.29 24.41
N PRO A 67 -18.26 -18.73 24.60
CA PRO A 67 -18.96 -18.91 25.85
C PRO A 67 -19.10 -20.41 26.09
N LYS A 68 -18.62 -20.91 27.23
CA LYS A 68 -18.71 -22.32 27.62
C LYS A 68 -20.19 -22.72 27.61
N GLN A 69 -20.65 -23.29 26.52
CA GLN A 69 -22.00 -23.82 26.38
C GLN A 69 -22.07 -25.11 27.22
N GLY A 70 -22.48 -24.97 28.48
CA GLY A 70 -22.61 -26.12 29.38
C GLY A 70 -22.62 -25.74 30.86
N SER A 71 -23.73 -25.16 31.32
CA SER A 71 -24.13 -25.25 32.74
C SER A 71 -25.64 -25.08 32.87
N LEU A 72 -26.39 -26.00 32.26
CA LEU A 72 -27.79 -26.24 32.59
C LEU A 72 -28.05 -27.76 32.52
N PHE A 73 -27.35 -28.49 33.38
CA PHE A 73 -27.83 -29.71 34.01
C PHE A 73 -27.37 -29.67 35.47
#